data_AF-A0A671T649-F1
#
_entry.id   AF-A0A671T649-F1
#
_cell.length_a   1.000
_cell.length_b   1.000
_cell.length_c   1.000
_cell.angle_alpha   90.00
_cell.angle_beta   90.00
_cell.angle_gamma   90.00
#
_symmetry.space_group_name_H-M   'P 1'
#
loop_
_entity.id
_entity.type
_entity.pdbx_description
1 polymer ?
#
loop_
_entity_poly.entity_id
_entity_poly.type
_entity_poly.pdbx_seq_one_letter_code
_entity_poly.pdbx_strand_id
1 'polypeptide(L)' 'MKCTLCFIPFRVHIVTWNVGSGIPPDDITSLFGPGVENGSTDMVVVG' A
#
# COMPACT_ATOMS: atom_id res chain seq x y z
N MET A 1 2.88 -8.52 0.24
CA MET A 1 3.15 -8.25 1.66
C MET A 1 2.80 -6.79 1.92
N LYS A 2 2.07 -6.46 3.00
CA LYS A 2 1.76 -5.06 3.36
C LYS A 2 2.41 -4.70 4.69
N CYS A 3 3.11 -3.58 4.73
CA CYS A 3 3.72 -3.05 5.94
C CYS A 3 3.47 -1.55 6.05
N THR A 4 3.10 -1.11 7.25
CA THR A 4 3.05 0.31 7.60
C THR A 4 4.30 0.65 8.37
N LEU A 5 5.07 1.61 7.89
CA LEU A 5 6.27 2.09 8.55
C LEU A 5 6.01 3.48 9.11
N CYS A 6 6.17 3.62 10.42
CA CYS A 6 6.06 4.89 11.14
C CYS A 6 7.47 5.42 11.39
N PHE A 7 7.97 6.30 10.52
CA PHE A 7 9.19 7.07 10.76
C PHE A 7 8.74 8.49 11.07
N ILE A 8 8.85 8.95 12.32
CA ILE A 8 8.49 10.32 12.70
C ILE A 8 9.21 11.30 11.74
N PRO A 9 8.51 12.16 10.96
CA PRO A 9 7.09 12.58 11.10
C PRO A 9 6.08 11.99 10.09
N PHE A 10 6.41 10.98 9.28
CA PHE A 10 5.56 10.46 8.20
C PHE A 10 5.12 9.00 8.39
N ARG A 11 3.89 8.70 7.98
CA ARG A 11 3.32 7.33 7.90
C ARG A 11 3.34 6.86 6.46
N VAL A 12 4.21 5.89 6.19
CA VAL A 12 4.38 5.30 4.85
C VAL A 12 3.79 3.90 4.81
N HIS A 13 2.91 3.64 3.84
CA HIS A 13 2.41 2.30 3.54
C HIS A 13 3.17 1.73 2.36
N ILE A 14 3.83 0.60 2.58
CA ILE A 14 4.55 -0.14 1.55
C ILE A 14 3.74 -1.37 1.20
N VAL A 15 3.35 -1.46 -0.07
CA VAL A 15 2.69 -2.62 -0.65
C VAL A 15 3.65 -3.21 -1.65
N THR A 16 3.95 -4.49 -1.49
CA THR A 16 4.56 -5.26 -2.57
C THR A 16 3.69 -6.42 -2.99
N TRP A 17 3.50 -6.55 -4.31
CA TRP A 17 2.71 -7.62 -4.89
C TRP A 17 3.34 -8.15 -6.17
N ASN A 18 3.64 -9.45 -6.16
CA ASN A 18 3.99 -10.18 -7.36
C ASN A 18 2.72 -10.52 -8.15
N VAL A 19 2.49 -9.82 -9.26
CA VAL A 19 1.35 -10.03 -10.17
C VAL A 19 1.51 -11.31 -11.02
N GLY A 20 2.68 -11.95 -10.97
CA GLY A 20 3.09 -12.93 -11.96
C GLY A 20 3.28 -12.27 -13.32
N SER A 21 3.48 -13.05 -14.38
CA SER A 21 3.51 -12.53 -15.75
C SER A 21 2.12 -12.10 -16.28
N GLY A 22 1.16 -11.83 -15.39
CA GLY A 22 -0.21 -11.45 -15.70
C GLY A 22 -0.43 -9.95 -15.69
N ILE A 23 -1.66 -9.54 -16.03
CA ILE A 23 -2.11 -8.15 -15.96
C ILE A 23 -2.80 -7.95 -14.61
N PRO A 24 -2.40 -6.94 -13.81
CA PRO A 24 -3.10 -6.63 -12.57
C PRO A 24 -4.54 -6.17 -12.90
N PRO A 25 -5.53 -6.45 -12.03
CA PRO A 25 -6.88 -5.95 -12.22
C PRO A 25 -6.90 -4.41 -12.19
N ASP A 26 -7.89 -3.82 -12.85
CA ASP A 26 -8.07 -2.36 -12.89
C ASP A 26 -8.34 -1.75 -11.50
N ASP A 27 -8.82 -2.58 -10.56
CA ASP A 27 -9.04 -2.21 -9.17
C ASP A 27 -8.08 -2.99 -8.24
N ILE A 28 -7.19 -2.25 -7.58
CA ILE A 28 -6.22 -2.75 -6.61
C ILE A 28 -6.46 -2.21 -5.20
N THR A 29 -7.63 -1.59 -4.95
CA THR A 29 -7.96 -0.96 -3.66
C THR A 29 -7.82 -1.93 -2.49
N SER A 30 -8.14 -3.20 -2.73
CA SER A 30 -8.00 -4.31 -1.77
C SER A 30 -6.57 -4.55 -1.26
N LEU A 31 -5.54 -4.09 -1.99
CA LEU A 31 -4.14 -4.19 -1.55
C LEU A 31 -3.82 -3.18 -0.44
N PHE A 32 -4.59 -2.11 -0.35
CA PHE A 32 -4.42 -1.08 0.67
C PHE A 32 -5.21 -1.45 1.92
N GLY A 33 -4.53 -1.42 3.07
CA GLY A 33 -5.15 -1.72 4.36
C GLY A 33 -5.84 -0.49 4.99
N PRO A 34 -6.50 -0.69 6.15
CA PRO A 34 -7.29 0.34 6.82
C PRO A 34 -6.57 1.64 7.19
N GLY A 35 -5.23 1.63 7.20
CA GLY A 35 -4.45 2.86 7.42
C GLY A 35 -4.55 3.85 6.25
N VAL A 36 -4.79 3.39 5.02
CA VAL A 36 -4.92 4.25 3.83
C VAL A 36 -6.34 4.83 3.76
N GLU A 37 -7.37 4.01 3.99
CA GLU A 37 -8.78 4.45 3.93
C GLU A 37 -9.15 5.44 5.04
N ASN A 38 -8.52 5.35 6.21
CA ASN A 38 -8.77 6.23 7.35
C ASN A 38 -7.97 7.55 7.30
N GLY A 39 -7.27 7.85 6.20
CA GLY A 39 -6.48 9.09 6.04
C GLY A 39 -5.27 9.17 6.97
N SER A 40 -4.85 8.04 7.54
CA SER A 40 -3.72 7.94 8.47
C SER A 40 -2.38 7.76 7.74
N THR A 41 -2.40 7.70 6.40
CA THR A 41 -1.22 7.45 5.57
C THR A 41 -0.87 8.69 4.76
N ASP A 42 0.37 9.16 4.87
CA ASP A 42 0.86 10.31 4.10
C ASP A 42 1.33 9.89 2.71
N MET A 43 1.89 8.68 2.59
CA MET A 43 2.48 8.18 1.35
C MET A 43 2.28 6.67 1.18
N VAL A 44 1.99 6.27 -0.05
CA VAL A 44 1.90 4.87 -0.45
C VAL A 44 2.96 4.57 -1.50
N VAL A 45 3.75 3.52 -1.27
CA VAL A 45 4.74 2.99 -2.21
C VAL A 45 4.29 1.61 -2.67
N VAL A 46 4.19 1.41 -3.98
CA VAL A 46 3.74 0.15 -4.61
C VAL A 46 4.86 -0.40 -5.48
N GLY A 47 5.21 -1.67 -5.30
CA GLY A 47 6.28 -2.35 -6.04
C GLY A 47 6.11 -3.85 -6.22
#